data_AF-A0A495XRT3-F1
#
_entry.id   AF-A0A495XRT3-F1
#
_cell.length_a   1.000
_cell.length_b   1.000
_cell.length_c   1.000
_cell.angle_alpha   90.00
_cell.angle_beta   90.00
_cell.angle_gamma   90.00
#
_symmetry.space_group_name_H-M   'P 1'
#
loop_
_entity.id
_entity.type
_entity.pdbx_description
1 polymer ?
#
loop_
_entity_poly.entity_id
_entity_poly.type
_entity_poly.pdbx_seq_one_letter_code
_entity_poly.pdbx_strand_id
1 'polypeptide(L)'
;MSPSDWSDRLADLGATVLERVGDQRYVVLAPTAAAVADLDFVAEVRPYRPGDTADPNNLVLPGGPIPGARPVRYEVLAHRPADLPGIREWLARRGWPEDGVGRRKVRFRCAFGDPGLLELVDRQDVAAVDLYVPPTLLNDHTEHVVDLRLTPPARLGCRATRGVGSYERIGMVARRPLLFLEASLATAASASSHESSCLT
;
A
#
# COMPACT_ATOMS: atom_id res chain seq x y z
N MET A 1 5.63 -7.01 -24.62
CA MET A 1 4.95 -7.96 -23.72
C MET A 1 3.58 -7.38 -23.43
N SER A 2 2.51 -8.12 -23.68
CA SER A 2 1.17 -7.60 -23.40
C SER A 2 0.96 -7.55 -21.88
N PRO A 3 0.11 -6.65 -21.34
CA PRO A 3 -0.17 -6.59 -19.90
C PRO A 3 -0.75 -7.87 -19.30
N SER A 4 -1.27 -8.81 -20.10
CA SER A 4 -1.76 -10.11 -19.64
C SER A 4 -0.67 -11.17 -19.51
N ASP A 5 0.40 -11.08 -20.31
CA ASP A 5 1.39 -12.17 -20.39
C ASP A 5 2.18 -12.37 -19.08
N TRP A 6 2.41 -11.30 -18.31
CA TRP A 6 3.21 -11.39 -17.08
C TRP A 6 2.39 -11.86 -15.88
N SER A 7 1.11 -11.49 -15.79
CA SER A 7 0.24 -11.89 -14.67
C SER A 7 -0.06 -13.39 -14.71
N ASP A 8 -0.27 -13.93 -15.91
CA ASP A 8 -0.54 -15.36 -16.11
C ASP A 8 0.70 -16.19 -15.74
N ARG A 9 1.89 -15.73 -16.13
CA ARG A 9 3.16 -16.38 -15.77
C ARG A 9 3.45 -16.37 -14.26
N LEU A 10 3.02 -15.33 -13.54
CA LEU A 10 3.06 -15.33 -12.08
C LEU A 10 2.07 -16.33 -11.49
N ALA A 11 0.85 -16.41 -12.04
CA ALA A 11 -0.17 -17.34 -11.60
C ALA A 11 0.26 -18.81 -11.81
N ASP A 12 0.96 -19.11 -12.90
CA ASP A 12 1.53 -20.44 -13.19
C ASP A 12 2.55 -20.91 -12.13
N LEU A 13 3.22 -19.96 -11.46
CA LEU A 13 4.11 -20.23 -10.33
C LEU A 13 3.37 -20.33 -8.99
N GLY A 14 2.04 -20.27 -9.00
CA GLY A 14 1.22 -20.18 -7.80
C GLY A 14 1.32 -18.84 -7.08
N ALA A 15 1.83 -17.80 -7.75
CA ALA A 15 1.92 -16.46 -7.19
C ALA A 15 0.61 -15.67 -7.40
N THR A 16 0.27 -14.79 -6.47
CA THR A 16 -0.93 -13.95 -6.52
C THR A 16 -0.55 -12.50 -6.34
N VAL A 17 -0.90 -11.65 -7.31
CA VAL A 17 -0.72 -10.20 -7.19
C VAL A 17 -1.75 -9.65 -6.19
N LEU A 18 -1.26 -8.96 -5.17
CA LEU A 18 -2.10 -8.38 -4.12
C LEU A 18 -2.37 -6.89 -4.36
N GLU A 19 -1.35 -6.15 -4.78
CA GLU A 19 -1.40 -4.69 -4.90
C GLU A 19 -0.40 -4.19 -5.93
N ARG A 20 -0.70 -3.04 -6.53
CA ARG A 20 0.22 -2.26 -7.34
C ARG A 20 0.63 -1.02 -6.53
N VAL A 21 1.91 -0.93 -6.14
CA VAL A 21 2.46 0.15 -5.30
C VAL A 21 3.17 1.24 -6.12
N GLY A 22 3.26 1.06 -7.44
CA GLY A 22 3.81 2.04 -8.37
C GLY A 22 3.63 1.62 -9.83
N ASP A 23 4.19 2.37 -10.76
CA ASP A 23 3.95 2.14 -12.19
C ASP A 23 4.40 0.75 -12.66
N GLN A 24 5.45 0.19 -12.05
CA GLN A 24 6.01 -1.12 -12.41
C GLN A 24 6.26 -1.98 -11.18
N ARG A 25 5.65 -1.68 -10.04
CA ARG A 25 5.92 -2.33 -8.76
C ARG A 25 4.67 -2.99 -8.21
N TYR A 26 4.80 -4.27 -7.89
CA TYR A 26 3.69 -5.11 -7.47
C TYR A 26 4.05 -5.83 -6.18
N VAL A 27 3.11 -5.87 -5.24
CA VAL A 27 3.18 -6.75 -4.07
C VAL A 27 2.60 -8.10 -4.50
N VAL A 28 3.43 -9.13 -4.44
CA VAL A 28 3.08 -10.47 -4.87
C VAL A 28 3.22 -11.43 -3.70
N LEU A 29 2.21 -12.26 -3.48
CA LEU A 29 2.28 -13.43 -2.62
C LEU A 29 2.80 -14.60 -3.46
N ALA A 30 3.97 -15.14 -3.15
CA ALA A 30 4.54 -16.26 -3.90
C ALA A 30 4.97 -17.41 -2.98
N PRO A 31 4.93 -18.68 -3.45
CA PRO A 31 5.46 -19.81 -2.71
C PRO A 31 6.97 -19.69 -2.44
N THR A 32 7.71 -19.16 -3.42
CA THR A 32 9.16 -18.90 -3.31
C THR A 32 9.54 -17.63 -4.07
N ALA A 33 10.52 -16.89 -3.53
CA ALA A 33 11.05 -15.70 -4.22
C ALA A 33 11.92 -16.04 -5.42
N ALA A 34 12.65 -17.16 -5.36
CA ALA A 34 13.57 -17.56 -6.42
C ALA A 34 12.82 -17.76 -7.75
N ALA A 35 11.69 -18.50 -7.74
CA ALA A 35 10.91 -18.73 -8.96
C ALA A 35 10.39 -17.43 -9.59
N VAL A 36 10.03 -16.43 -8.77
CA VAL A 36 9.60 -15.12 -9.27
C VAL A 36 10.79 -14.32 -9.81
N ALA A 37 11.95 -14.40 -9.15
CA ALA A 37 13.17 -13.69 -9.56
C ALA A 37 13.75 -14.22 -10.89
N ASP A 38 13.47 -15.47 -11.25
CA ASP A 38 13.92 -16.08 -12.50
C ASP A 38 13.10 -15.65 -13.74
N LEU A 39 12.02 -14.89 -13.55
CA LEU A 39 11.20 -14.38 -14.66
C LEU A 39 11.93 -13.24 -15.38
N ASP A 40 12.03 -13.34 -16.71
CA ASP A 40 12.70 -12.38 -17.60
C ASP A 40 12.19 -10.93 -17.53
N PHE A 41 10.95 -10.72 -17.07
CA PHE A 41 10.38 -9.39 -16.86
C PHE A 41 10.58 -8.84 -15.45
N VAL A 42 11.08 -9.63 -14.51
CA VAL A 42 11.30 -9.22 -13.13
C VAL A 42 12.72 -8.69 -12.99
N ALA A 43 12.82 -7.39 -12.74
CA ALA A 43 14.10 -6.70 -12.56
C ALA A 43 14.66 -6.88 -11.15
N GLU A 44 13.79 -6.90 -10.13
CA GLU A 44 14.17 -7.01 -8.73
C GLU A 44 13.06 -7.72 -7.94
N VAL A 45 13.48 -8.52 -6.96
CA VAL A 45 12.60 -9.17 -5.98
C VAL A 45 13.15 -8.86 -4.59
N ARG A 46 12.36 -8.22 -3.74
CA ARG A 46 12.73 -7.97 -2.34
C ARG A 46 11.61 -8.38 -1.38
N PRO A 47 11.93 -8.83 -0.16
CA PRO A 47 10.93 -9.00 0.88
C PRO A 47 10.18 -7.69 1.12
N TYR A 48 8.87 -7.84 1.16
CA TYR A 48 7.93 -6.81 1.54
C TYR A 48 8.11 -6.44 3.01
N ARG A 49 7.97 -5.15 3.28
CA ARG A 49 8.14 -4.56 4.59
C ARG A 49 6.86 -3.79 4.93
N PRO A 50 6.47 -3.70 6.20
CA PRO A 50 5.30 -2.92 6.61
C PRO A 50 5.29 -1.48 6.07
N GLY A 51 6.46 -0.84 5.98
CA GLY A 51 6.61 0.51 5.41
C GLY A 51 6.41 0.62 3.90
N ASP A 52 6.11 -0.47 3.19
CA ASP A 52 5.86 -0.46 1.74
C ASP A 52 4.42 -0.06 1.37
N THR A 53 3.46 -0.22 2.30
CA THR A 53 2.06 0.21 2.09
C THR A 53 1.51 1.07 3.22
N ALA A 54 1.91 0.82 4.46
CA ALA A 54 1.44 1.59 5.60
C ALA A 54 2.40 2.75 5.85
N ASP A 55 1.95 3.98 5.57
CA ASP A 55 2.68 5.17 6.01
C ASP A 55 2.39 5.39 7.49
N PRO A 56 3.38 5.19 8.41
CA PRO A 56 3.17 5.45 9.82
C PRO A 56 2.80 6.91 10.13
N ASN A 57 3.09 7.85 9.21
CA ASN A 57 2.65 9.23 9.33
C ASN A 57 1.13 9.37 9.22
N ASN A 58 0.41 8.40 8.64
CA ASN A 58 -1.06 8.40 8.61
C ASN A 58 -1.69 8.20 10.00
N LEU A 59 -0.94 7.63 10.95
CA LEU A 59 -1.43 7.40 12.32
C LEU A 59 -1.45 8.69 13.15
N VAL A 60 -0.60 9.65 12.81
CA VAL A 60 -0.41 10.91 13.55
C VAL A 60 -0.50 12.08 12.57
N LEU A 61 -1.71 12.54 12.30
CA LEU A 61 -1.90 13.77 11.54
C LEU A 61 -1.35 14.96 12.36
N PRO A 62 -0.51 15.84 11.76
CA PRO A 62 -0.13 17.09 12.40
C PRO A 62 -1.39 17.92 12.69
N GLY A 63 -1.65 18.21 13.96
CA GLY A 63 -2.87 18.87 14.42
C GLY A 63 -3.97 17.95 14.96
N GLY A 64 -3.69 16.64 15.10
CA GLY A 64 -4.56 15.70 15.78
C GLY A 64 -4.81 16.06 17.27
N PRO A 65 -5.86 15.49 17.89
CA PRO A 65 -6.14 15.71 19.30
C PRO A 65 -4.94 15.31 20.17
N ILE A 66 -4.80 15.91 21.35
CA ILE A 66 -3.72 15.58 22.30
C ILE A 66 -3.73 14.06 22.55
N PRO A 67 -2.57 13.37 22.46
CA PRO A 67 -2.46 11.94 22.76
C PRO A 67 -3.14 11.58 24.09
N GLY A 68 -3.92 10.50 24.08
CA GLY A 68 -4.63 10.00 25.27
C GLY A 68 -5.92 10.74 25.65
N ALA A 69 -6.33 11.79 24.95
CA ALA A 69 -7.44 12.63 25.42
C ALA A 69 -8.86 12.06 25.16
N ARG A 70 -9.10 11.31 24.06
CA ARG A 70 -10.38 10.65 23.76
C ARG A 70 -10.19 9.44 22.83
N PRO A 71 -11.03 8.39 22.93
CA PRO A 71 -11.06 7.34 21.92
C PRO A 71 -11.42 7.93 20.56
N VAL A 72 -10.56 7.73 19.58
CA VAL A 72 -10.81 8.11 18.18
C VAL A 72 -11.11 6.85 17.36
N ARG A 73 -11.71 7.03 16.19
CA ARG A 73 -11.97 5.92 15.27
C ARG A 73 -10.83 5.77 14.29
N TYR A 74 -10.33 4.56 14.15
CA TYR A 74 -9.41 4.15 13.10
C TYR A 74 -10.10 3.17 12.15
N GLU A 75 -9.60 3.07 10.93
CA GLU A 75 -9.92 2.02 9.96
C GLU A 75 -8.63 1.24 9.68
N VAL A 76 -8.70 -0.09 9.78
CA VAL A 76 -7.64 -0.99 9.33
C VAL A 76 -8.10 -1.71 8.08
N LEU A 77 -7.24 -1.72 7.06
CA LEU A 77 -7.44 -2.44 5.81
C LEU A 77 -6.59 -3.70 5.81
N ALA A 78 -7.19 -4.84 5.50
CA ALA A 78 -6.52 -6.12 5.35
C ALA A 78 -6.02 -6.33 3.92
N HIS A 79 -4.88 -7.02 3.77
CA HIS A 79 -4.41 -7.45 2.44
C HIS A 79 -5.43 -8.36 1.74
N ARG A 80 -6.01 -9.32 2.46
CA ARG A 80 -7.06 -10.21 1.92
C ARG A 80 -8.29 -10.23 2.83
N PRO A 81 -9.50 -10.48 2.28
CA PRO A 81 -10.68 -10.71 3.12
C PRO A 81 -10.50 -11.83 4.15
N ALA A 82 -9.72 -12.85 3.81
CA ALA A 82 -9.44 -14.00 4.68
C ALA A 82 -8.59 -13.64 5.91
N ASP A 83 -7.89 -12.50 5.89
CA ASP A 83 -7.03 -12.03 6.98
C ASP A 83 -7.83 -11.31 8.08
N LEU A 84 -9.04 -10.82 7.75
CA LEU A 84 -9.89 -10.06 8.67
C LEU A 84 -10.17 -10.75 10.01
N PRO A 85 -10.50 -12.06 10.08
CA PRO A 85 -10.74 -12.71 11.36
C PRO A 85 -9.55 -12.61 12.33
N GLY A 86 -8.32 -12.75 11.84
CA GLY A 86 -7.10 -12.66 12.65
C GLY A 86 -6.83 -11.25 13.17
N ILE A 87 -7.09 -10.23 12.34
CA ILE A 87 -7.01 -8.82 12.75
C ILE A 87 -8.05 -8.53 13.84
N ARG A 88 -9.30 -8.96 13.65
CA ARG A 88 -10.40 -8.73 14.61
C ARG A 88 -10.11 -9.37 15.96
N GLU A 89 -9.61 -10.61 15.97
CA GLU A 89 -9.19 -11.29 17.19
C GLU A 89 -8.07 -10.51 17.91
N TRP A 90 -7.12 -9.98 17.15
CA TRP A 90 -6.04 -9.16 17.71
C TRP A 90 -6.57 -7.85 18.32
N LEU A 91 -7.48 -7.14 17.64
CA LEU A 91 -8.14 -5.93 18.15
C LEU A 91 -8.92 -6.22 19.45
N ALA A 92 -9.65 -7.34 19.49
CA ALA A 92 -10.40 -7.75 20.68
C ALA A 92 -9.47 -8.04 21.88
N ARG A 93 -8.34 -8.71 21.66
CA ARG A 93 -7.34 -8.96 22.72
C ARG A 93 -6.69 -7.68 23.25
N ARG A 94 -6.63 -6.62 22.44
CA ARG A 94 -6.19 -5.28 22.86
C ARG A 94 -7.26 -4.50 23.62
N GLY A 95 -8.49 -4.98 23.65
CA GLY A 95 -9.62 -4.24 24.21
C GLY A 95 -10.07 -3.07 23.34
N TRP A 96 -9.78 -3.11 22.04
CA TRP A 96 -10.21 -2.09 21.09
C TRP A 96 -11.52 -2.50 20.43
N PRO A 97 -12.66 -1.87 20.79
CA PRO A 97 -13.96 -2.27 20.28
C PRO A 97 -14.07 -2.00 18.78
N GLU A 98 -14.69 -2.95 18.08
CA GLU A 98 -15.05 -2.85 16.68
C GLU A 98 -16.30 -1.96 16.50
N ASP A 99 -16.22 -1.05 15.51
CA ASP A 99 -17.27 -0.09 15.15
C ASP A 99 -17.92 -0.41 13.79
N GLY A 100 -17.38 -1.40 13.06
CA GLY A 100 -17.97 -1.89 11.82
C GLY A 100 -16.99 -2.66 10.96
N VAL A 101 -17.51 -3.53 10.10
CA VAL A 101 -16.71 -4.39 9.22
C VAL A 101 -17.21 -4.26 7.79
N GLY A 102 -16.27 -4.12 6.86
CA GLY A 102 -16.49 -4.25 5.42
C GLY A 102 -15.77 -5.47 4.86
N ARG A 103 -15.76 -5.61 3.53
CA ARG A 103 -15.17 -6.78 2.85
C ARG A 103 -13.70 -7.03 3.17
N ARG A 104 -12.90 -5.98 3.32
CA ARG A 104 -11.46 -6.03 3.62
C ARG A 104 -11.07 -5.09 4.75
N LYS A 105 -12.03 -4.50 5.46
CA LYS A 105 -11.76 -3.41 6.39
C LYS A 105 -12.47 -3.58 7.72
N VAL A 106 -11.86 -3.09 8.79
CA VAL A 106 -12.46 -3.02 10.13
C VAL A 106 -12.29 -1.61 10.65
N ARG A 107 -13.37 -1.05 11.20
CA ARG A 107 -13.31 0.19 11.97
C ARG A 107 -13.27 -0.16 13.44
N PHE A 108 -12.44 0.53 14.20
CA PHE A 108 -12.29 0.29 15.63
C PHE A 108 -12.00 1.58 16.38
N ARG A 109 -12.12 1.57 17.70
CA ARG A 109 -11.77 2.71 18.57
C ARG A 109 -10.61 2.38 19.49
N CYS A 110 -9.66 3.30 19.61
CA CYS A 110 -8.60 3.27 20.61
C CYS A 110 -8.18 4.69 20.98
N ALA A 111 -7.29 4.83 21.96
CA ALA A 111 -6.72 6.14 22.30
C ALA A 111 -5.94 6.71 21.11
N PHE A 112 -6.05 8.02 20.87
CA PHE A 112 -5.23 8.66 19.84
C PHE A 112 -3.74 8.53 20.18
N GLY A 113 -2.96 8.02 19.23
CA GLY A 113 -1.52 7.75 19.41
C GLY A 113 -1.21 6.55 20.30
N ASP A 114 -2.15 5.62 20.50
CA ASP A 114 -1.90 4.39 21.24
C ASP A 114 -0.71 3.61 20.61
N PRO A 115 0.32 3.22 21.40
CA PRO A 115 1.51 2.54 20.87
C PRO A 115 1.18 1.22 20.18
N GLY A 116 0.06 0.57 20.52
CA GLY A 116 -0.39 -0.63 19.80
C GLY A 116 -0.68 -0.38 18.33
N LEU A 117 -0.90 0.86 17.89
CA LEU A 117 -1.16 1.17 16.47
C LEU A 117 0.07 0.87 15.60
N LEU A 118 1.27 1.10 16.15
CA LEU A 118 2.52 0.72 15.47
C LEU A 118 2.61 -0.80 15.34
N GLU A 119 2.26 -1.53 16.40
CA GLU A 119 2.22 -2.98 16.37
C GLU A 119 1.17 -3.54 15.39
N LEU A 120 0.05 -2.83 15.22
CA LEU A 120 -0.98 -3.18 14.23
C LEU A 120 -0.48 -2.95 12.81
N VAL A 121 0.21 -1.84 12.56
CA VAL A 121 0.82 -1.50 11.25
C VAL A 121 1.90 -2.51 10.86
N ASP A 122 2.68 -3.01 11.82
CA ASP A 122 3.76 -3.97 11.56
C ASP A 122 3.28 -5.38 11.21
N ARG A 123 1.97 -5.66 11.26
CA ARG A 123 1.44 -6.98 10.94
C ARG A 123 1.40 -7.21 9.43
N GLN A 124 1.84 -8.40 9.02
CA GLN A 124 1.86 -8.82 7.62
C GLN A 124 0.47 -9.01 6.99
N ASP A 125 -0.59 -9.08 7.80
CA ASP A 125 -1.96 -9.26 7.34
C ASP A 125 -2.72 -7.93 7.20
N VAL A 126 -2.08 -6.82 7.61
CA VAL A 126 -2.57 -5.44 7.54
C VAL A 126 -1.92 -4.71 6.37
N ALA A 127 -2.75 -4.14 5.50
CA ALA A 127 -2.33 -3.30 4.38
C ALA A 127 -2.16 -1.83 4.78
N ALA A 128 -3.10 -1.30 5.57
CA ALA A 128 -3.09 0.10 6.00
C ALA A 128 -3.85 0.28 7.31
N VAL A 129 -3.48 1.31 8.06
CA VAL A 129 -4.21 1.79 9.25
C VAL A 129 -4.33 3.29 9.15
N ASP A 130 -5.56 3.79 9.07
CA ASP A 130 -5.83 5.21 8.87
C ASP A 130 -6.80 5.73 9.93
N LEU A 131 -6.70 7.03 10.23
CA LEU A 131 -7.72 7.70 11.03
C LEU A 131 -9.04 7.72 10.24
N TYR A 132 -10.11 7.20 10.83
CA TYR A 132 -11.42 7.20 10.18
C TYR A 132 -12.00 8.63 10.19
N VAL A 133 -12.13 9.21 9.00
CA VAL A 133 -12.86 10.46 8.78
C VAL A 133 -14.27 10.12 8.29
N PRO A 134 -15.33 10.46 9.05
CA PRO A 134 -16.69 10.26 8.59
C PRO A 134 -16.93 10.95 7.25
N PRO A 135 -17.61 10.31 6.29
CA PRO A 135 -17.94 10.96 5.03
C PRO A 135 -18.82 12.18 5.32
N THR A 136 -18.41 13.33 4.81
CA THR A 136 -19.23 14.55 4.79
C THR A 136 -19.83 14.72 3.40
N LEU A 137 -20.97 15.41 3.32
CA LEU A 137 -21.63 15.70 2.03
C LEU A 137 -20.75 16.57 1.10
N LEU A 138 -19.77 17.28 1.66
CA LEU A 138 -18.88 18.24 0.97
C LEU A 138 -17.44 17.71 0.82
N ASN A 139 -17.25 16.39 0.83
CA ASN A 139 -15.95 15.80 0.49
C ASN A 139 -15.78 15.82 -1.04
N ASP A 140 -14.62 16.23 -1.55
CA ASP A 140 -14.23 16.17 -2.97
C ASP A 140 -14.63 14.85 -3.66
N HIS A 141 -14.54 13.73 -2.95
CA HIS A 141 -14.97 12.41 -3.40
C HIS A 141 -16.50 12.27 -3.50
N THR A 142 -17.25 12.79 -2.52
CA THR A 142 -18.72 12.86 -2.58
C THR A 142 -19.17 13.77 -3.72
N GLU A 143 -18.52 14.92 -3.92
CA GLU A 143 -18.80 15.81 -5.05
C GLU A 143 -18.54 15.13 -6.39
N HIS A 144 -17.52 14.28 -6.47
CA HIS A 144 -17.22 13.50 -7.67
C HIS A 144 -18.23 12.36 -7.91
N VAL A 145 -18.68 11.69 -6.85
CA VAL A 145 -19.66 10.58 -6.94
C VAL A 145 -21.08 11.08 -7.20
N VAL A 146 -21.42 12.27 -6.70
CA VAL A 146 -22.77 12.87 -6.80
C VAL A 146 -22.85 13.94 -7.91
N ASP A 147 -21.78 14.14 -8.67
CA ASP A 147 -21.68 15.11 -9.77
C ASP A 147 -22.05 16.56 -9.37
N LEU A 148 -21.65 16.97 -8.16
CA LEU A 148 -22.01 18.25 -7.54
C LEU A 148 -21.00 19.37 -7.80
N ARG A 149 -20.10 19.24 -8.79
CA ARG A 149 -19.09 20.29 -9.04
C ARG A 149 -19.72 21.57 -9.58
N LEU A 150 -19.90 22.54 -8.68
CA LEU A 150 -20.00 23.96 -9.02
C LEU A 150 -18.66 24.42 -9.61
N THR A 151 -18.71 25.10 -10.76
CA THR A 151 -17.53 25.60 -11.48
C THR A 151 -16.69 26.52 -10.59
N PRO A 152 -15.39 26.25 -10.38
CA PRO A 152 -14.56 27.10 -9.54
C PRO A 152 -14.12 28.37 -10.29
N PRO A 153 -14.07 29.55 -9.65
CA PRO A 153 -13.45 30.73 -10.24
C PRO A 153 -11.93 30.57 -10.31
N ALA A 154 -11.34 31.23 -11.32
CA ALA A 154 -9.96 31.07 -11.77
C ALA A 154 -8.89 31.21 -10.65
N ARG A 155 -7.90 30.33 -10.70
CA ARG A 155 -6.77 30.22 -9.77
C ARG A 155 -5.79 31.39 -9.93
N LEU A 156 -5.46 32.08 -8.83
CA LEU A 156 -4.25 32.90 -8.70
C LEU A 156 -3.15 32.07 -8.02
N GLY A 157 -1.96 32.14 -8.62
CA GLY A 157 -0.87 31.19 -8.41
C GLY A 157 -0.22 31.22 -7.03
N CYS A 158 0.32 30.07 -6.66
CA CYS A 158 1.43 29.96 -5.71
C CYS A 158 2.37 28.85 -6.19
N ARG A 159 3.65 29.21 -6.23
CA ARG A 159 4.77 28.50 -6.84
C ARG A 159 5.38 27.53 -5.82
N ALA A 160 5.66 26.31 -6.26
CA ALA A 160 6.29 25.26 -5.45
C ALA A 160 7.77 25.54 -5.17
N THR A 161 8.28 25.05 -4.05
CA THR A 161 9.72 24.76 -3.87
C THR A 161 9.89 23.36 -3.26
N ARG A 162 10.71 22.55 -3.94
CA ARG A 162 11.12 21.19 -3.58
C ARG A 162 12.19 21.20 -2.48
N GLY A 163 12.19 20.18 -1.63
CA GLY A 163 13.31 19.83 -0.75
C GLY A 163 13.51 18.32 -0.77
N VAL A 164 14.74 17.90 -1.12
CA VAL A 164 15.19 16.50 -1.27
C VAL A 164 15.87 16.06 0.03
N GLY A 165 15.62 14.83 0.48
CA GLY A 165 16.33 14.25 1.63
C GLY A 165 16.28 12.72 1.61
N SER A 166 17.44 12.11 1.47
CA SER A 166 17.72 10.66 1.41
C SER A 166 18.07 10.09 2.78
N TYR A 167 17.72 8.83 3.09
CA TYR A 167 18.43 8.00 4.08
C TYR A 167 18.28 6.48 3.79
N GLU A 168 19.32 5.73 4.18
CA GLU A 168 19.61 4.33 3.86
C GLU A 168 19.75 3.48 5.16
N ARG A 169 19.66 2.13 5.03
CA ARG A 169 19.90 0.98 5.98
C ARG A 169 18.72 0.47 6.82
N ILE A 170 18.23 -0.78 6.66
CA ILE A 170 18.77 -2.16 6.90
C ILE A 170 18.73 -2.60 8.38
N GLY A 171 17.94 -3.66 8.66
CA GLY A 171 17.98 -4.47 9.88
C GLY A 171 16.92 -5.59 9.91
N MET A 172 17.34 -6.84 9.67
CA MET A 172 16.56 -8.11 9.72
C MET A 172 16.26 -8.61 11.15
N VAL A 173 15.22 -9.44 11.36
CA VAL A 173 15.24 -10.86 11.86
C VAL A 173 13.85 -11.53 11.62
N ALA A 174 13.84 -12.81 11.22
CA ALA A 174 12.72 -13.54 10.61
C ALA A 174 11.90 -14.50 11.52
N ARG A 175 10.65 -14.81 11.11
CA ARG A 175 9.97 -16.11 11.29
C ARG A 175 9.27 -16.49 9.96
N ARG A 176 9.38 -17.78 9.58
CA ARG A 176 8.95 -18.44 8.31
C ARG A 176 8.14 -17.57 7.32
N PRO A 177 8.70 -17.23 6.14
CA PRO A 177 8.11 -16.19 5.31
C PRO A 177 7.11 -16.79 4.33
N LEU A 178 5.85 -16.36 4.40
CA LEU A 178 5.18 -16.04 3.14
C LEU A 178 5.96 -14.84 2.60
N LEU A 179 6.73 -15.05 1.53
CA LEU A 179 7.48 -13.98 0.91
C LEU A 179 6.46 -13.15 0.13
N PHE A 180 5.98 -12.12 0.81
CA PHE A 180 5.49 -10.96 0.12
C PHE A 180 6.70 -10.33 -0.55
N LEU A 181 6.59 -10.14 -1.86
CA LEU A 181 7.69 -9.64 -2.65
C LEU A 181 7.23 -8.42 -3.40
N GLU A 182 8.04 -7.38 -3.37
CA GLU A 182 7.94 -6.34 -4.38
C GLU A 182 8.68 -6.84 -5.62
N ALA A 183 7.96 -6.94 -6.74
CA ALA A 183 8.54 -7.21 -8.05
C ALA A 183 8.51 -5.93 -8.90
N SER A 184 9.68 -5.49 -9.38
CA SER A 184 9.77 -4.39 -10.35
C SER A 184 9.82 -4.94 -11.77
N LEU A 185 9.00 -4.44 -12.68
CA LEU A 185 9.08 -4.83 -14.10
C LEU A 185 10.26 -4.16 -14.79
N ALA A 186 10.96 -4.90 -15.66
CA ALA A 186 11.99 -4.33 -16.53
C ALA A 186 11.34 -3.45 -17.60
N THR A 187 11.84 -2.23 -17.78
CA THR A 187 11.45 -1.40 -18.92
C THR A 187 12.13 -1.97 -20.17
N ALA A 188 11.33 -2.48 -21.11
CA ALA A 188 11.83 -2.89 -22.42
C ALA A 188 12.35 -1.64 -23.17
N ALA A 189 13.65 -1.38 -23.09
CA ALA A 189 14.30 -0.39 -23.94
C ALA A 189 14.22 -0.90 -25.38
N SER A 190 13.35 -0.29 -26.18
CA SER A 190 13.23 -0.57 -27.60
C SER A 190 14.49 -0.05 -28.30
N ALA A 191 15.49 -0.90 -28.44
CA ALA A 191 16.65 -0.64 -29.29
C ALA A 191 16.22 -0.85 -30.75
N SER A 192 15.82 0.23 -31.42
CA SER A 192 15.69 0.24 -32.87
C SER A 192 17.09 0.19 -33.49
N SER A 193 17.53 -0.99 -33.89
CA SER A 193 18.72 -1.16 -34.73
C SER A 193 18.50 -0.44 -36.06
N HIS A 194 19.23 0.65 -36.27
CA HIS A 194 19.42 1.26 -37.59
C HIS A 194 20.53 0.46 -38.29
N GLU A 195 20.15 -0.54 -39.09
CA GLU A 195 21.02 -1.07 -40.13
C GLU A 195 21.27 0.04 -41.15
N SER A 196 22.45 0.67 -41.08
CA SER A 196 22.94 1.50 -42.16
C SER A 196 23.89 0.66 -43.00
N SER A 197 23.30 0.00 -43.98
CA SER A 197 23.99 -0.60 -45.11
C SER A 197 24.37 0.53 -46.08
N CYS A 198 25.67 0.83 -46.19
CA CYS A 198 26.22 1.59 -47.30
C CYS A 198 27.43 0.82 -47.84
N LEU A 199 27.15 0.04 -48.88
CA LEU A 199 28.07 -0.28 -49.97
C LEU A 199 28.64 1.01 -50.55
N THR A 200 29.96 1.18 -50.58
CA THR A 200 30.76 1.30 -51.82
C THR A 200 32.25 1.19 -51.51
#